data_AF-A0A6A0R2Y4-F1
#
_entry.id   AF-A0A6A0R2Y4-F1
#
_cell.length_a   1.000
_cell.length_b   1.000
_cell.length_c   1.000
_cell.angle_alpha   90.00
_cell.angle_beta   90.00
_cell.angle_gamma   90.00
#
_symmetry.space_group_name_H-M   'P 1'
#
loop_
_entity.id
_entity.type
_entity.pdbx_description
1 polymer ?
#
loop_
_entity_poly.entity_id
_entity_poly.type
_entity_poly.pdbx_seq_one_letter_code
_entity_poly.pdbx_strand_id
1 'polypeptide(L)'
;MTTPPKTPTDPHPYLPDWVNPVTMRGLVLVLAGLITLTFPSFSEKMLQWVVVGALVVLGASTLWSALRSKPTKYVDIAIGIAYLAVGIGLAVFSEAAVGVIAKAIGVVMAIVGLGIIVRVLRHRRSDINWTFNVVRGGLYIAAGLVVAVLPDAIASSLILAAAAGAIILGALTLAIGLTEPDASDISPGDLGAFAKEWLTERDLGDDMRDEVVDSLFFEEPGSVQKQVGFWVLLVLSVAIATLGVLADSTAVVIGAMLVAPLMTPIMGVSAAIVNGWMRRVSTSFATIVGGVGVAIGVSWIIAAWTPQLIPLSSNTQVLSRISPTLIDLMIAVAAGAAGAYATIDKRVSSSITGVAIAVALVPPLAVVGVTLKDGSSSDALGAFLLFATNLVSIILVASVVFLVGGLAPIESMRENSAKMRTIIGTVLLGALIIIVPLAFTSEGIIVSAARQSTAQRLTREWLKPETEMTVNRVTVDGSDIAVVISGKGTLPSIETLESDLESQFNEEVTVTVEYFPSEILTSDSQ
;
A
#
# COMPACT_ATOMS: atom_id res chain seq x y z
N MET A 1 35.15 26.32 -53.98
CA MET A 1 35.56 25.08 -53.29
C MET A 1 34.35 24.53 -52.56
N THR A 2 33.64 23.63 -53.23
CA THR A 2 32.48 22.90 -52.71
C THR A 2 32.99 21.67 -51.97
N THR A 3 32.69 21.56 -50.67
CA THR A 3 32.96 20.36 -49.87
C THR A 3 32.18 19.16 -50.45
N PRO A 4 32.80 17.98 -50.59
CA PRO A 4 32.10 16.82 -51.13
C PRO A 4 31.05 16.30 -50.13
N PRO A 5 29.97 15.64 -50.60
CA PRO A 5 28.97 15.06 -49.73
C PRO A 5 29.57 13.90 -48.93
N LYS A 6 29.26 13.84 -47.63
CA LYS A 6 29.60 12.70 -46.77
C LYS A 6 28.94 11.44 -47.35
N THR A 7 29.75 10.45 -47.71
CA THR A 7 29.30 9.10 -48.02
C THR A 7 28.62 8.49 -46.80
N PRO A 8 27.47 7.80 -46.94
CA PRO A 8 26.85 7.06 -45.85
C PRO A 8 27.79 5.89 -45.50
N THR A 9 28.23 5.84 -44.25
CA THR A 9 28.95 4.69 -43.69
C THR A 9 28.02 3.49 -43.62
N ASP A 10 28.58 2.31 -43.92
CA ASP A 10 27.94 1.00 -44.08
C ASP A 10 26.84 0.63 -43.05
N PRO A 11 25.89 -0.24 -43.47
CA PRO A 11 24.75 -0.66 -42.66
C PRO A 11 25.18 -1.68 -41.59
N HIS A 12 24.98 -1.35 -40.31
CA HIS A 12 25.02 -2.34 -39.25
C HIS A 12 23.84 -3.34 -39.42
N PRO A 13 24.06 -4.64 -39.16
CA PRO A 13 23.14 -5.69 -39.57
C PRO A 13 21.85 -5.70 -38.75
N TYR A 14 20.70 -5.57 -39.45
CA TYR A 14 19.34 -6.04 -39.11
C TYR A 14 18.94 -6.15 -37.63
N LEU A 15 19.23 -5.13 -36.82
CA LEU A 15 18.47 -4.93 -35.59
C LEU A 15 17.31 -3.99 -35.94
N PRO A 16 16.05 -4.36 -35.61
CA PRO A 16 14.93 -3.45 -35.77
C PRO A 16 15.23 -2.12 -35.07
N ASP A 17 14.77 -0.98 -35.62
CA ASP A 17 15.06 0.37 -35.11
C ASP A 17 14.69 0.59 -33.63
N TRP A 18 13.86 -0.29 -33.06
CA TRP A 18 13.50 -0.30 -31.64
C TRP A 18 14.51 -1.00 -30.71
N VAL A 19 15.53 -1.68 -31.25
CA VAL A 19 16.59 -2.36 -30.48
C VAL A 19 17.79 -1.41 -30.36
N ASN A 20 17.69 -0.47 -29.43
CA ASN A 20 18.79 0.41 -29.05
C ASN A 20 19.27 0.08 -27.62
N PRO A 21 20.44 0.58 -27.19
CA PRO A 21 20.99 0.32 -25.86
C PRO A 21 20.07 0.76 -24.72
N VAL A 22 19.24 1.78 -24.97
CA VAL A 22 18.26 2.33 -24.02
C VAL A 22 17.07 1.40 -23.84
N THR A 23 16.44 0.92 -24.92
CA THR A 23 15.36 -0.08 -24.85
C THR A 23 15.84 -1.37 -24.21
N MET A 24 17.08 -1.78 -24.47
CA MET A 24 17.69 -2.95 -23.82
C MET A 24 17.89 -2.75 -22.32
N ARG A 25 18.35 -1.57 -21.86
CA ARG A 25 18.45 -1.25 -20.43
C ARG A 25 17.08 -1.20 -19.76
N GLY A 26 16.08 -0.61 -20.42
CA GLY A 26 14.70 -0.59 -19.93
C GLY A 26 14.11 -1.98 -19.80
N LEU A 27 14.31 -2.84 -20.80
CA LEU A 27 13.88 -4.24 -20.77
C LEU A 27 14.55 -5.00 -19.61
N VAL A 28 15.85 -4.82 -19.42
CA VAL A 28 16.60 -5.43 -18.32
C VAL A 28 16.09 -4.97 -16.96
N LEU A 29 15.77 -3.69 -16.78
CA LEU A 29 15.19 -3.15 -15.55
C LEU A 29 13.80 -3.73 -15.26
N VAL A 30 12.94 -3.84 -16.28
CA VAL A 30 11.61 -4.49 -16.14
C VAL A 30 11.77 -5.96 -15.75
N LEU A 31 12.62 -6.70 -16.45
CA LEU A 31 12.88 -8.11 -16.16
C LEU A 31 13.50 -8.31 -14.77
N ALA A 32 14.44 -7.45 -14.37
CA ALA A 32 15.04 -7.49 -13.04
C ALA A 32 13.99 -7.25 -11.94
N GLY A 33 13.09 -6.28 -12.13
CA GLY A 33 11.97 -6.08 -11.21
C GLY A 33 11.01 -7.26 -11.18
N LEU A 34 10.67 -7.87 -12.33
CA LEU A 34 9.81 -9.06 -12.39
C LEU A 34 10.46 -10.27 -11.68
N ILE A 35 11.75 -10.52 -11.92
CA ILE A 35 12.52 -11.58 -11.26
C ILE A 35 12.55 -11.34 -9.75
N THR A 36 12.72 -10.08 -9.32
CA THR A 36 12.71 -9.70 -7.92
C THR A 36 11.39 -10.07 -7.22
N LEU A 37 10.26 -9.88 -7.92
CA LEU A 37 8.93 -10.27 -7.44
C LEU A 37 8.69 -11.79 -7.45
N THR A 38 9.29 -12.50 -8.41
CA THR A 38 9.04 -13.94 -8.61
C THR A 38 9.83 -14.79 -7.62
N PHE A 39 10.98 -14.31 -7.13
CA PHE A 39 11.85 -15.06 -6.21
C PHE A 39 12.19 -14.26 -4.93
N PRO A 40 11.23 -14.05 -4.01
CA PRO A 40 11.44 -13.21 -2.82
C PRO A 40 12.64 -13.61 -1.95
N SER A 41 12.84 -14.92 -1.73
CA SER A 41 13.95 -15.45 -0.93
C SER A 41 15.32 -15.28 -1.58
N PHE A 42 15.36 -15.23 -2.92
CA PHE A 42 16.57 -14.91 -3.67
C PHE A 42 16.84 -13.40 -3.63
N SER A 43 15.80 -12.59 -3.79
CA SER A 43 15.85 -11.13 -3.73
C SER A 43 16.35 -10.60 -2.40
N GLU A 44 15.90 -11.18 -1.28
CA GLU A 44 16.36 -10.84 0.07
C GLU A 44 17.87 -11.08 0.22
N LYS A 45 18.35 -12.26 -0.19
CA LYS A 45 19.79 -12.60 -0.16
C LYS A 45 20.59 -11.70 -1.09
N MET A 46 20.06 -11.40 -2.28
CA MET A 46 20.77 -10.57 -3.24
C MET A 46 20.88 -9.11 -2.76
N LEU A 47 19.80 -8.55 -2.20
CA LEU A 47 19.79 -7.22 -1.58
C LEU A 47 20.79 -7.15 -0.42
N GLN A 48 20.82 -8.18 0.43
CA GLN A 48 21.79 -8.30 1.52
C GLN A 48 23.22 -8.20 0.98
N TRP A 49 23.58 -8.95 -0.06
CA TRP A 49 24.93 -8.90 -0.66
C TRP A 49 25.26 -7.55 -1.30
N VAL A 50 24.27 -6.89 -1.93
CA VAL A 50 24.45 -5.54 -2.48
C VAL A 50 24.72 -4.52 -1.36
N VAL A 51 23.95 -4.57 -0.26
CA VAL A 51 24.14 -3.68 0.90
C VAL A 51 25.47 -3.96 1.59
N VAL A 52 25.83 -5.22 1.78
CA VAL A 52 27.15 -5.63 2.29
C VAL A 52 28.26 -5.04 1.41
N GLY A 53 28.16 -5.22 0.08
CA GLY A 53 29.12 -4.68 -0.87
C GLY A 53 29.23 -3.15 -0.79
N ALA A 54 28.11 -2.45 -0.73
CA ALA A 54 28.07 -1.00 -0.61
C ALA A 54 28.71 -0.52 0.71
N LEU A 55 28.41 -1.16 1.83
CA LEU A 55 28.99 -0.83 3.14
C LEU A 55 30.50 -1.10 3.18
N VAL A 56 30.96 -2.16 2.53
CA VAL A 56 32.39 -2.46 2.40
C VAL A 56 33.09 -1.40 1.56
N VAL A 57 32.50 -1.01 0.42
CA VAL A 57 33.06 0.04 -0.46
C VAL A 57 33.07 1.40 0.25
N LEU A 58 31.97 1.78 0.91
CA LEU A 58 31.88 3.02 1.68
C LEU A 58 32.86 3.04 2.84
N GLY A 59 32.94 1.96 3.62
CA GLY A 59 33.88 1.80 4.72
C GLY A 59 35.34 1.86 4.26
N ALA A 60 35.67 1.19 3.15
CA ALA A 60 37.01 1.25 2.55
C ALA A 60 37.33 2.67 2.04
N SER A 61 36.38 3.34 1.38
CA SER A 61 36.58 4.69 0.84
C SER A 61 36.78 5.74 1.94
N THR A 62 36.02 5.62 3.04
CA THR A 62 36.09 6.52 4.21
C THR A 62 37.36 6.28 5.01
N LEU A 63 37.78 5.01 5.16
CA LEU A 63 39.07 4.68 5.77
C LEU A 63 40.24 5.22 4.94
N TRP A 64 40.15 5.10 3.62
CA TRP A 64 41.15 5.59 2.67
C TRP A 64 41.27 7.11 2.68
N SER A 65 40.15 7.84 2.74
CA SER A 65 40.15 9.30 2.83
C SER A 65 40.65 9.78 4.20
N ALA A 66 40.29 9.11 5.29
CA ALA A 66 40.76 9.41 6.64
C ALA A 66 42.27 9.23 6.83
N LEU A 67 42.88 8.28 6.11
CA LEU A 67 44.34 8.10 6.10
C LEU A 67 45.09 9.29 5.48
N ARG A 68 44.41 10.13 4.69
CA ARG A 68 45.00 11.27 3.96
C ARG A 68 44.69 12.65 4.56
N SER A 69 43.73 12.79 5.48
CA SER A 69 43.34 14.07 6.12
C SER A 69 43.86 14.19 7.57
N LYS A 70 44.10 15.41 8.08
CA LYS A 70 44.80 15.64 9.37
C LYS A 70 44.06 16.32 10.54
N PRO A 71 42.81 16.84 10.45
CA PRO A 71 42.10 17.26 11.66
C PRO A 71 40.97 16.33 12.13
N THR A 72 40.31 15.54 11.27
CA THR A 72 39.18 14.64 11.63
C THR A 72 39.52 13.15 11.65
N LYS A 73 40.82 12.82 11.53
CA LYS A 73 41.37 11.48 11.28
C LYS A 73 40.78 10.37 12.15
N TYR A 74 40.59 10.60 13.45
CA TYR A 74 40.11 9.55 14.37
C TYR A 74 38.61 9.26 14.23
N VAL A 75 37.80 10.26 13.90
CA VAL A 75 36.35 10.11 13.72
C VAL A 75 36.07 9.38 12.41
N ASP A 76 36.73 9.79 11.32
CA ASP A 76 36.54 9.18 10.00
C ASP A 76 37.07 7.73 9.95
N ILE A 77 38.15 7.43 10.69
CA ILE A 77 38.62 6.05 10.89
C ILE A 77 37.58 5.21 11.64
N ALA A 78 37.02 5.74 12.75
CA ALA A 78 36.01 5.03 13.53
C ALA A 78 34.75 4.74 12.69
N ILE A 79 34.32 5.70 11.87
CA ILE A 79 33.18 5.55 10.95
C ILE A 79 33.49 4.51 9.86
N GLY A 80 34.68 4.54 9.25
CA GLY A 80 35.08 3.55 8.24
C GLY A 80 35.17 2.13 8.80
N ILE A 81 35.69 1.96 10.01
CA ILE A 81 35.72 0.66 10.72
C ILE A 81 34.30 0.20 11.06
N ALA A 82 33.42 1.10 11.49
CA ALA A 82 32.03 0.76 11.78
C ALA A 82 31.29 0.27 10.53
N TYR A 83 31.47 0.92 9.37
CA TYR A 83 30.88 0.47 8.10
C TYR A 83 31.37 -0.92 7.70
N LEU A 84 32.66 -1.20 7.85
CA LEU A 84 33.23 -2.53 7.57
C LEU A 84 32.73 -3.59 8.55
N ALA A 85 32.67 -3.28 9.85
CA ALA A 85 32.19 -4.19 10.87
C ALA A 85 30.70 -4.55 10.67
N VAL A 86 29.88 -3.56 10.34
CA VAL A 86 28.46 -3.76 10.02
C VAL A 86 28.32 -4.56 8.71
N GLY A 87 29.06 -4.22 7.66
CA GLY A 87 29.04 -4.97 6.39
C GLY A 87 29.45 -6.43 6.56
N ILE A 88 30.50 -6.71 7.33
CA ILE A 88 30.95 -8.08 7.62
C ILE A 88 29.94 -8.81 8.51
N GLY A 89 29.40 -8.16 9.53
CA GLY A 89 28.35 -8.74 10.39
C GLY A 89 27.10 -9.12 9.59
N LEU A 90 26.68 -8.27 8.66
CA LEU A 90 25.56 -8.55 7.76
C LEU A 90 25.83 -9.71 6.80
N ALA A 91 27.08 -9.92 6.38
CA ALA A 91 27.46 -11.06 5.54
C ALA A 91 27.42 -12.39 6.29
N VAL A 92 27.72 -12.38 7.59
CA VAL A 92 27.85 -13.57 8.44
C VAL A 92 26.53 -13.98 9.08
N PHE A 93 25.69 -13.03 9.50
CA PHE A 93 24.41 -13.27 10.19
C PHE A 93 23.22 -13.05 9.23
N SER A 94 23.00 -13.97 8.29
CA SER A 94 22.03 -13.79 7.20
C SER A 94 20.56 -13.74 7.62
N GLU A 95 20.20 -14.35 8.74
CA GLU A 95 18.80 -14.43 9.18
C GLU A 95 18.31 -13.15 9.89
N ALA A 96 19.22 -12.34 10.45
CA ALA A 96 18.89 -11.09 11.14
C ALA A 96 19.32 -9.82 10.38
N ALA A 97 20.05 -9.97 9.27
CA ALA A 97 20.72 -8.88 8.57
C ALA A 97 19.75 -7.81 8.06
N VAL A 98 18.67 -8.23 7.39
CA VAL A 98 17.70 -7.31 6.79
C VAL A 98 16.95 -6.52 7.85
N GLY A 99 16.61 -7.20 8.96
CA GLY A 99 15.95 -6.58 10.11
C GLY A 99 16.81 -5.49 10.78
N VAL A 100 18.12 -5.75 10.90
CA VAL A 100 19.10 -4.80 11.48
C VAL A 100 19.35 -3.61 10.54
N ILE A 101 19.43 -3.84 9.23
CA ILE A 101 19.58 -2.77 8.22
C ILE A 101 18.38 -1.84 8.26
N ALA A 102 17.16 -2.40 8.23
CA ALA A 102 15.94 -1.62 8.31
C ALA A 102 15.93 -0.80 9.61
N LYS A 103 16.19 -1.41 10.77
CA LYS A 103 16.34 -0.68 12.05
C LYS A 103 17.30 0.50 11.99
N ALA A 104 18.49 0.29 11.42
CA ALA A 104 19.49 1.34 11.28
C ALA A 104 19.03 2.48 10.36
N ILE A 105 18.41 2.16 9.22
CA ILE A 105 17.82 3.15 8.30
C ILE A 105 16.73 3.96 9.02
N GLY A 106 15.87 3.29 9.78
CA GLY A 106 14.79 3.92 10.53
C GLY A 106 15.30 4.93 11.56
N VAL A 107 16.31 4.54 12.35
CA VAL A 107 16.97 5.42 13.31
C VAL A 107 17.62 6.63 12.61
N VAL A 108 18.31 6.42 11.48
CA VAL A 108 18.91 7.52 10.71
C VAL A 108 17.84 8.47 10.17
N MET A 109 16.75 7.96 9.61
CA MET A 109 15.64 8.77 9.12
C MET A 109 14.99 9.60 10.23
N ALA A 110 14.82 9.01 11.42
CA ALA A 110 14.30 9.71 12.59
C ALA A 110 15.24 10.84 13.05
N ILE A 111 16.55 10.59 13.08
CA ILE A 111 17.56 11.60 13.40
C ILE A 111 17.57 12.73 12.36
N VAL A 112 17.48 12.40 11.07
CA VAL A 112 17.40 13.40 9.98
C VAL A 112 16.14 14.25 10.12
N GLY A 113 14.98 13.62 10.35
CA GLY A 113 13.72 14.31 10.58
C GLY A 113 13.76 15.24 11.80
N LEU A 114 14.33 14.76 12.91
CA LEU A 114 14.57 15.57 14.11
C LEU A 114 15.49 16.76 13.81
N GLY A 115 16.55 16.55 13.04
CA GLY A 115 17.45 17.60 12.58
C GLY A 115 16.75 18.67 11.76
N ILE A 116 15.81 18.29 10.88
CA ILE A 116 14.99 19.24 10.11
C ILE A 116 14.10 20.04 11.07
N ILE A 117 13.38 19.40 12.00
CA ILE A 117 12.49 20.09 12.95
C ILE A 117 13.28 21.04 13.85
N VAL A 118 14.41 20.61 14.41
CA VAL A 118 15.26 21.45 15.29
C VAL A 118 15.80 22.65 14.52
N ARG A 119 16.21 22.48 13.26
CA ARG A 119 16.70 23.57 12.41
C ARG A 119 15.58 24.59 12.10
N VAL A 120 14.35 24.12 11.96
CA VAL A 120 13.14 24.94 11.73
C VAL A 120 12.69 25.67 12.99
N LEU A 121 12.79 25.05 14.17
CA LEU A 121 12.48 25.67 15.47
C LEU A 121 13.47 26.78 15.87
N ARG A 122 14.70 26.74 15.34
CA ARG A 122 15.73 27.78 15.57
C ARG A 122 15.57 29.04 14.71
N HIS A 123 14.77 29.00 13.63
CA HIS A 123 14.54 30.16 12.76
C HIS A 123 13.15 30.78 13.05
N ARG A 124 13.02 32.11 12.89
CA ARG A 124 11.77 32.86 13.19
C ARG A 124 10.56 32.29 12.42
N ARG A 125 9.41 32.21 13.10
CA ARG A 125 8.10 31.74 12.60
C ARG A 125 7.54 32.50 11.38
N SER A 126 8.21 33.56 10.91
CA SER A 126 7.77 34.43 9.81
C SER A 126 8.20 33.91 8.42
N ASP A 127 8.91 32.79 8.35
CA ASP A 127 9.37 32.23 7.09
C ASP A 127 8.30 31.29 6.50
N ILE A 128 7.85 31.55 5.27
CA ILE A 128 6.80 30.81 4.56
C ILE A 128 7.13 29.32 4.37
N ASN A 129 8.41 28.95 4.50
CA ASN A 129 8.89 27.57 4.43
C ASN A 129 8.74 26.80 5.76
N TRP A 130 8.35 27.46 6.85
CA TRP A 130 8.33 26.87 8.19
C TRP A 130 7.39 25.66 8.26
N THR A 131 6.13 25.82 7.85
CA THR A 131 5.11 24.76 7.93
C THR A 131 5.47 23.55 7.07
N PHE A 132 5.97 23.77 5.85
CA PHE A 132 6.40 22.70 4.94
C PHE A 132 7.57 21.89 5.52
N ASN A 133 8.57 22.57 6.11
CA ASN A 133 9.71 21.89 6.70
C ASN A 133 9.37 21.19 8.02
N VAL A 134 8.41 21.70 8.81
CA VAL A 134 7.86 20.98 9.98
C VAL A 134 7.16 19.70 9.54
N VAL A 135 6.27 19.77 8.54
CA VAL A 135 5.54 18.59 8.02
C VAL A 135 6.52 17.56 7.44
N ARG A 136 7.49 18.00 6.63
CA ARG A 136 8.54 17.14 6.08
C ARG A 136 9.39 16.51 7.19
N GLY A 137 9.80 17.28 8.21
CA GLY A 137 10.54 16.76 9.34
C GLY A 137 9.74 15.72 10.13
N GLY A 138 8.45 15.97 10.35
CA GLY A 138 7.53 15.04 10.99
C GLY A 138 7.35 13.75 10.18
N LEU A 139 7.23 13.83 8.86
CA LEU A 139 7.17 12.68 7.95
C LEU A 139 8.44 11.81 8.05
N TYR A 140 9.62 12.42 8.10
CA TYR A 140 10.88 11.69 8.25
C TYR A 140 10.99 11.00 9.61
N ILE A 141 10.51 11.63 10.69
CA ILE A 141 10.47 11.01 12.02
C ILE A 141 9.49 9.86 12.03
N ALA A 142 8.26 10.07 11.55
CA ALA A 142 7.25 9.03 11.49
C ALA A 142 7.78 7.83 10.68
N ALA A 143 8.19 8.05 9.43
CA ALA A 143 8.75 7.00 8.59
C ALA A 143 9.96 6.30 9.24
N GLY A 144 10.87 7.06 9.85
CA GLY A 144 12.01 6.48 10.56
C GLY A 144 11.62 5.61 11.75
N LEU A 145 10.61 6.02 12.51
CA LEU A 145 10.10 5.25 13.64
C LEU A 145 9.44 3.95 13.18
N VAL A 146 8.61 3.99 12.14
CA VAL A 146 7.98 2.78 11.58
C VAL A 146 9.04 1.81 11.07
N VAL A 147 10.03 2.31 10.34
CA VAL A 147 11.17 1.51 9.82
C VAL A 147 12.00 0.90 10.95
N ALA A 148 12.11 1.59 12.09
CA ALA A 148 12.82 1.07 13.26
C ALA A 148 12.05 -0.01 14.02
N VAL A 149 10.72 0.09 14.09
CA VAL A 149 9.90 -0.84 14.88
C VAL A 149 9.47 -2.07 14.08
N LEU A 150 9.22 -1.94 12.77
CA LEU A 150 8.69 -3.00 11.91
C LEU A 150 9.65 -3.40 10.77
N PRO A 151 10.85 -3.90 11.10
CA PRO A 151 11.90 -4.02 10.10
C PRO A 151 11.65 -5.15 9.08
N ASP A 152 11.00 -6.25 9.48
CA ASP A 152 10.75 -7.39 8.59
C ASP A 152 9.58 -7.13 7.64
N ALA A 153 8.52 -6.46 8.12
CA ALA A 153 7.44 -6.00 7.26
C ALA A 153 7.96 -4.98 6.22
N ILE A 154 8.83 -4.07 6.65
CA ILE A 154 9.39 -3.03 5.79
C ILE A 154 10.43 -3.56 4.83
N ALA A 155 11.20 -4.59 5.19
CA ALA A 155 12.11 -5.28 4.29
C ALA A 155 11.39 -5.80 3.04
N SER A 156 10.33 -6.58 3.25
CA SER A 156 9.50 -7.13 2.16
C SER A 156 8.81 -6.02 1.37
N SER A 157 8.36 -4.96 2.06
CA SER A 157 7.79 -3.76 1.45
C SER A 157 8.79 -3.02 0.55
N LEU A 158 10.03 -2.90 1.00
CA LEU A 158 11.11 -2.19 0.30
C LEU A 158 11.56 -2.99 -0.92
N ILE A 159 11.62 -4.31 -0.83
CA ILE A 159 11.90 -5.18 -1.97
C ILE A 159 10.78 -5.03 -3.01
N LEU A 160 9.51 -5.05 -2.57
CA LEU A 160 8.35 -4.84 -3.44
C LEU A 160 8.38 -3.45 -4.09
N ALA A 161 8.66 -2.39 -3.31
CA ALA A 161 8.74 -1.02 -3.79
C ALA A 161 9.92 -0.81 -4.73
N ALA A 162 11.07 -1.43 -4.46
CA ALA A 162 12.26 -1.38 -5.32
C ALA A 162 12.01 -2.15 -6.62
N ALA A 163 11.36 -3.31 -6.56
CA ALA A 163 10.97 -4.08 -7.73
C ALA A 163 9.96 -3.31 -8.59
N ALA A 164 8.93 -2.73 -7.97
CA ALA A 164 7.96 -1.86 -8.65
C ALA A 164 8.64 -0.62 -9.25
N GLY A 165 9.56 0.02 -8.51
CA GLY A 165 10.35 1.15 -8.98
C GLY A 165 11.24 0.78 -10.17
N ALA A 166 11.88 -0.39 -10.15
CA ALA A 166 12.66 -0.91 -11.26
C ALA A 166 11.78 -1.20 -12.49
N ILE A 167 10.58 -1.74 -12.30
CA ILE A 167 9.61 -1.95 -13.39
C ILE A 167 9.17 -0.62 -13.98
N ILE A 168 8.83 0.38 -13.15
CA ILE A 168 8.40 1.70 -13.61
C ILE A 168 9.54 2.43 -14.35
N LEU A 169 10.74 2.45 -13.76
CA LEU A 169 11.91 3.10 -14.37
C LEU A 169 12.33 2.37 -15.65
N GLY A 170 12.25 1.04 -15.65
CA GLY A 170 12.47 0.19 -16.81
C GLY A 170 11.46 0.45 -17.92
N ALA A 171 10.17 0.57 -17.59
CA ALA A 171 9.12 0.90 -18.54
C ALA A 171 9.30 2.32 -19.10
N LEU A 172 9.71 3.29 -18.27
CA LEU A 172 9.98 4.67 -18.71
C LEU A 172 11.18 4.74 -19.65
N THR A 173 12.28 4.08 -19.30
CA THR A 173 13.48 4.00 -20.16
C THR A 173 13.19 3.24 -21.45
N LEU A 174 12.37 2.18 -21.38
CA LEU A 174 11.91 1.45 -22.56
C LEU A 174 11.02 2.33 -23.44
N ALA A 175 10.11 3.11 -22.86
CA ALA A 175 9.30 4.08 -23.60
C ALA A 175 10.17 5.13 -24.30
N ILE A 176 11.16 5.70 -23.60
CA ILE A 176 12.11 6.68 -24.18
C ILE A 176 12.86 6.07 -25.35
N GLY A 177 13.43 4.88 -25.19
CA GLY A 177 14.17 4.22 -26.28
C GLY A 177 13.29 3.82 -27.46
N LEU A 178 11.98 3.62 -27.25
CA LEU A 178 11.02 3.43 -28.35
C LEU A 178 10.68 4.75 -29.07
N THR A 179 10.69 5.89 -28.37
CA THR A 179 10.44 7.21 -28.97
C THR A 179 11.68 7.84 -29.60
N GLU A 180 12.88 7.53 -29.12
CA GLU A 180 14.17 8.06 -29.62
C GLU A 180 15.09 6.92 -30.07
N PRO A 181 15.02 6.49 -31.34
CA PRO A 181 15.79 5.35 -31.85
C PRO A 181 17.31 5.52 -31.73
N ASP A 182 17.79 6.76 -31.85
CA ASP A 182 19.23 7.09 -31.86
C ASP A 182 19.85 7.28 -30.45
N ALA A 183 19.07 7.13 -29.38
CA ALA A 183 19.56 7.33 -28.02
C ALA A 183 20.54 6.20 -27.60
N SER A 184 21.77 6.57 -27.25
CA SER A 184 22.85 5.62 -26.90
C SER A 184 23.18 5.57 -25.41
N ASP A 185 22.95 6.66 -24.68
CA ASP A 185 23.11 6.74 -23.23
C ASP A 185 22.10 7.72 -22.65
N ILE A 186 21.64 7.46 -21.42
CA ILE A 186 20.69 8.32 -20.71
C ILE A 186 21.29 8.67 -19.36
N SER A 187 21.56 9.95 -19.14
CA SER A 187 21.92 10.44 -17.81
C SER A 187 20.66 10.62 -16.95
N PRO A 188 20.77 10.59 -15.61
CA PRO A 188 19.66 10.95 -14.71
C PRO A 188 19.08 12.36 -14.98
N GLY A 189 19.90 13.26 -15.56
CA GLY A 189 19.46 14.58 -16.00
C GLY A 189 18.56 14.53 -17.24
N ASP A 190 18.83 13.62 -18.17
CA ASP A 190 18.03 13.42 -19.39
C ASP A 190 16.69 12.76 -19.07
N LEU A 191 16.63 11.85 -18.10
CA LEU A 191 15.37 11.32 -17.55
C LEU A 191 14.51 12.44 -16.95
N GLY A 192 15.13 13.37 -16.21
CA GLY A 192 14.45 14.52 -15.65
C GLY A 192 14.00 15.52 -16.72
N ALA A 193 14.80 15.72 -17.76
CA ALA A 193 14.48 16.59 -18.89
C ALA A 193 13.34 16.01 -19.75
N PHE A 194 13.43 14.73 -20.14
CA PHE A 194 12.37 14.01 -20.85
C PHE A 194 11.08 13.96 -20.02
N ALA A 195 11.16 13.61 -18.73
CA ALA A 195 9.98 13.60 -17.88
C ALA A 195 9.36 15.00 -17.79
N LYS A 196 10.18 16.04 -17.69
CA LYS A 196 9.72 17.43 -17.67
C LYS A 196 9.10 17.85 -19.00
N GLU A 197 9.72 17.50 -20.13
CA GLU A 197 9.25 17.80 -21.48
C GLU A 197 7.94 17.07 -21.77
N TRP A 198 7.89 15.76 -21.51
CA TRP A 198 6.69 14.94 -21.55
C TRP A 198 5.56 15.47 -20.64
N LEU A 199 5.90 15.98 -19.44
CA LEU A 199 4.94 16.63 -18.52
C LEU A 199 4.43 17.98 -19.04
N THR A 200 5.28 18.76 -19.70
CA THR A 200 4.90 20.07 -20.27
C THR A 200 4.17 19.95 -21.60
N GLU A 201 4.45 18.92 -22.39
CA GLU A 201 3.82 18.71 -23.71
C GLU A 201 2.52 17.92 -23.62
N ARG A 202 2.29 17.16 -22.55
CA ARG A 202 0.99 16.55 -22.28
C ARG A 202 -0.01 17.58 -21.76
N ASP A 203 -0.72 18.21 -22.69
CA ASP A 203 -2.03 18.80 -22.41
C ASP A 203 -3.12 17.79 -22.81
N LEU A 204 -4.08 17.55 -21.92
CA LEU A 204 -5.27 16.74 -22.22
C LEU A 204 -6.14 17.40 -23.30
N GLY A 205 -5.97 18.70 -23.55
CA GLY A 205 -6.82 19.52 -24.39
C GLY A 205 -8.09 19.95 -23.66
N ASP A 206 -8.59 21.15 -23.96
CA ASP A 206 -9.72 21.75 -23.23
C ASP A 206 -10.98 20.89 -23.30
N ASP A 207 -11.31 20.34 -24.47
CA ASP A 207 -12.50 19.48 -24.67
C ASP A 207 -12.49 18.22 -23.78
N MET A 208 -11.31 17.60 -23.62
CA MET A 208 -11.16 16.42 -22.76
C MET A 208 -11.24 16.81 -21.29
N ARG A 209 -10.61 17.93 -20.91
CA ARG A 209 -10.66 18.42 -19.52
C ARG A 209 -12.09 18.69 -19.10
N ASP A 210 -12.89 19.31 -19.96
CA ASP A 210 -14.30 19.59 -19.69
C ASP A 210 -15.12 18.30 -19.55
N GLU A 211 -14.89 17.31 -20.40
CA GLU A 211 -15.54 16.00 -20.30
C GLU A 211 -15.17 15.25 -19.01
N VAL A 212 -13.89 15.25 -18.63
CA VAL A 212 -13.44 14.67 -17.37
C VAL A 212 -14.09 15.39 -16.19
N VAL A 213 -14.13 16.72 -16.21
CA VAL A 213 -14.77 17.53 -15.16
C VAL A 213 -16.26 17.19 -15.07
N ASP A 214 -16.99 17.14 -16.19
CA ASP A 214 -18.43 16.79 -16.18
C ASP A 214 -18.70 15.37 -15.67
N SER A 215 -17.78 14.43 -15.93
CA SER A 215 -17.90 13.04 -15.48
C SER A 215 -17.66 12.87 -13.97
N LEU A 216 -16.84 13.74 -13.36
CA LEU A 216 -16.37 13.60 -11.97
C LEU A 216 -17.17 14.43 -10.96
N PHE A 217 -17.76 15.54 -11.39
CA PHE A 217 -18.49 16.45 -10.52
C PHE A 217 -19.99 16.40 -10.77
N PHE A 218 -20.77 16.43 -9.69
CA PHE A 218 -22.23 16.48 -9.75
C PHE A 218 -22.75 17.90 -9.97
N GLU A 219 -22.26 18.54 -11.03
CA GLU A 219 -22.61 19.91 -11.45
C GLU A 219 -23.64 19.92 -12.60
N GLU A 220 -24.14 21.09 -12.97
CA GLU A 220 -25.06 21.21 -14.11
C GLU A 220 -24.32 21.08 -15.45
N PRO A 221 -24.97 20.51 -16.49
CA PRO A 221 -26.37 20.07 -16.54
C PRO A 221 -26.62 18.68 -15.93
N GLY A 222 -27.82 18.48 -15.35
CA GLY A 222 -28.26 17.16 -14.87
C GLY A 222 -27.72 16.72 -13.50
N SER A 223 -27.21 17.65 -12.69
CA SER A 223 -26.68 17.40 -11.33
C SER A 223 -27.60 16.51 -10.48
N VAL A 224 -28.91 16.79 -10.47
CA VAL A 224 -29.92 16.02 -9.73
C VAL A 224 -29.95 14.57 -10.20
N GLN A 225 -29.96 14.33 -11.51
CA GLN A 225 -30.05 12.98 -12.06
C GLN A 225 -28.78 12.17 -11.79
N LYS A 226 -27.60 12.81 -11.86
CA LYS A 226 -26.31 12.23 -11.47
C LYS A 226 -26.30 11.86 -9.97
N GLN A 227 -26.78 12.75 -9.09
CA GLN A 227 -26.85 12.48 -7.65
C GLN A 227 -27.84 11.37 -7.31
N VAL A 228 -29.03 11.37 -7.91
CA VAL A 228 -30.03 10.31 -7.70
C VAL A 228 -29.46 8.96 -8.14
N GLY A 229 -28.82 8.91 -9.31
CA GLY A 229 -28.14 7.70 -9.80
C GLY A 229 -27.07 7.20 -8.82
N PHE A 230 -26.21 8.11 -8.33
CA PHE A 230 -25.20 7.80 -7.32
C PHE A 230 -25.81 7.20 -6.05
N TRP A 231 -26.81 7.85 -5.45
CA TRP A 231 -27.39 7.39 -4.19
C TRP A 231 -28.15 6.07 -4.34
N VAL A 232 -28.90 5.89 -5.43
CA VAL A 232 -29.61 4.63 -5.72
C VAL A 232 -28.62 3.49 -5.91
N LEU A 233 -27.60 3.66 -6.75
CA LEU A 233 -26.58 2.64 -6.99
C LEU A 233 -25.79 2.32 -5.72
N LEU A 234 -25.51 3.33 -4.89
CA LEU A 234 -24.81 3.12 -3.62
C LEU A 234 -25.64 2.26 -2.66
N VAL A 235 -26.92 2.58 -2.46
CA VAL A 235 -27.81 1.80 -1.58
C VAL A 235 -27.95 0.37 -2.08
N LEU A 236 -28.15 0.17 -3.38
CA LEU A 236 -28.26 -1.16 -3.98
C LEU A 236 -26.94 -1.95 -3.87
N SER A 237 -25.81 -1.34 -4.20
CA SER A 237 -24.48 -1.96 -4.09
C SER A 237 -24.18 -2.36 -2.65
N VAL A 238 -24.44 -1.48 -1.67
CA VAL A 238 -24.25 -1.79 -0.24
C VAL A 238 -25.18 -2.91 0.21
N ALA A 239 -26.43 -2.93 -0.25
CA ALA A 239 -27.35 -4.00 0.08
C ALA A 239 -26.85 -5.36 -0.43
N ILE A 240 -26.40 -5.43 -1.68
CA ILE A 240 -25.81 -6.65 -2.27
C ILE A 240 -24.54 -7.04 -1.53
N ALA A 241 -23.67 -6.07 -1.20
CA ALA A 241 -22.43 -6.32 -0.47
C ALA A 241 -22.71 -6.86 0.94
N THR A 242 -23.67 -6.28 1.64
CA THR A 242 -24.05 -6.70 3.00
C THR A 242 -24.62 -8.12 2.99
N LEU A 243 -25.54 -8.41 2.06
CA LEU A 243 -26.08 -9.77 1.91
C LEU A 243 -25.01 -10.77 1.47
N GLY A 244 -24.10 -10.37 0.59
CA GLY A 244 -22.96 -11.19 0.18
C GLY A 244 -22.00 -11.50 1.34
N VAL A 245 -21.72 -10.52 2.19
CA VAL A 245 -20.92 -10.72 3.42
C VAL A 245 -21.65 -11.65 4.38
N LEU A 246 -22.92 -11.41 4.68
CA LEU A 246 -23.72 -12.24 5.60
C LEU A 246 -23.88 -13.68 5.10
N ALA A 247 -23.90 -13.88 3.77
CA ALA A 247 -23.93 -15.20 3.12
C ALA A 247 -22.53 -15.82 2.91
N ASP A 248 -21.45 -15.16 3.34
CA ASP A 248 -20.06 -15.55 3.13
C ASP A 248 -19.71 -15.87 1.66
N SER A 249 -20.28 -15.09 0.73
CA SER A 249 -20.17 -15.32 -0.71
C SER A 249 -19.26 -14.31 -1.40
N THR A 250 -18.01 -14.70 -1.66
CA THR A 250 -17.03 -13.89 -2.39
C THR A 250 -17.57 -13.41 -3.75
N ALA A 251 -18.28 -14.28 -4.49
CA ALA A 251 -18.79 -13.94 -5.81
C ALA A 251 -19.85 -12.82 -5.76
N VAL A 252 -20.75 -12.85 -4.79
CA VAL A 252 -21.77 -11.80 -4.61
C VAL A 252 -21.13 -10.51 -4.15
N VAL A 253 -20.14 -10.60 -3.25
CA VAL A 253 -19.38 -9.42 -2.80
C VAL A 253 -18.63 -8.77 -3.96
N ILE A 254 -18.02 -9.56 -4.85
CA ILE A 254 -17.40 -9.05 -6.09
C ILE A 254 -18.46 -8.40 -7.00
N GLY A 255 -19.62 -9.03 -7.16
CA GLY A 255 -20.73 -8.46 -7.94
C GLY A 255 -21.20 -7.10 -7.39
N ALA A 256 -21.27 -6.95 -6.07
CA ALA A 256 -21.63 -5.70 -5.41
C ALA A 256 -20.62 -4.58 -5.70
N MET A 257 -19.33 -4.92 -5.72
CA MET A 257 -18.25 -3.99 -6.05
C MET A 257 -18.49 -3.39 -7.45
N LEU A 258 -18.80 -4.19 -8.47
CA LEU A 258 -18.98 -3.71 -9.86
C LEU A 258 -20.00 -2.58 -10.04
N VAL A 259 -20.98 -2.49 -9.14
CA VAL A 259 -22.09 -1.53 -9.21
C VAL A 259 -21.78 -0.24 -8.41
N ALA A 260 -20.75 -0.26 -7.56
CA ALA A 260 -20.48 0.79 -6.57
C ALA A 260 -20.06 2.13 -7.22
N PRO A 261 -20.77 3.24 -6.94
CA PRO A 261 -20.49 4.53 -7.59
C PRO A 261 -19.51 5.41 -6.81
N LEU A 262 -18.92 4.93 -5.71
CA LEU A 262 -18.06 5.72 -4.81
C LEU A 262 -16.76 6.22 -5.47
N MET A 263 -16.31 5.60 -6.56
CA MET A 263 -15.06 6.02 -7.20
C MET A 263 -15.17 7.40 -7.86
N THR A 264 -16.32 7.75 -8.43
CA THR A 264 -16.53 9.04 -9.10
C THR A 264 -16.20 10.23 -8.19
N PRO A 265 -16.79 10.37 -6.99
CA PRO A 265 -16.42 11.48 -6.10
C PRO A 265 -14.98 11.39 -5.57
N ILE A 266 -14.38 10.20 -5.46
CA ILE A 266 -12.97 10.02 -5.04
C ILE A 266 -12.01 10.56 -6.12
N MET A 267 -12.27 10.23 -7.38
CA MET A 267 -11.55 10.80 -8.52
C MET A 267 -11.79 12.30 -8.61
N GLY A 268 -13.01 12.77 -8.36
CA GLY A 268 -13.34 14.20 -8.27
C GLY A 268 -12.54 14.95 -7.20
N VAL A 269 -12.36 14.37 -6.00
CA VAL A 269 -11.48 14.94 -4.96
C VAL A 269 -10.05 15.06 -5.49
N SER A 270 -9.53 14.00 -6.10
CA SER A 270 -8.15 13.97 -6.64
C SER A 270 -7.97 15.03 -7.73
N ALA A 271 -8.87 15.09 -8.71
CA ALA A 271 -8.84 16.10 -9.78
C ALA A 271 -8.94 17.53 -9.24
N ALA A 272 -9.81 17.76 -8.25
CA ALA A 272 -9.98 19.07 -7.61
C ALA A 272 -8.77 19.48 -6.76
N ILE A 273 -8.09 18.53 -6.10
CA ILE A 273 -6.83 18.76 -5.39
C ILE A 273 -5.79 19.25 -6.39
N VAL A 274 -5.53 18.48 -7.46
CA VAL A 274 -4.47 18.80 -8.41
C VAL A 274 -4.73 20.15 -9.10
N ASN A 275 -5.99 20.50 -9.37
CA ASN A 275 -6.37 21.80 -9.94
C ASN A 275 -6.56 22.95 -8.93
N GLY A 276 -6.43 22.68 -7.62
CA GLY A 276 -6.58 23.70 -6.57
C GLY A 276 -8.00 24.23 -6.37
N TRP A 277 -9.01 23.45 -6.73
CA TRP A 277 -10.43 23.80 -6.60
C TRP A 277 -10.98 23.40 -5.22
N MET A 278 -10.60 24.12 -4.16
CA MET A 278 -10.98 23.74 -2.79
C MET A 278 -12.49 23.59 -2.54
N ARG A 279 -13.32 24.37 -3.25
CA ARG A 279 -14.78 24.20 -3.18
C ARG A 279 -15.19 22.80 -3.67
N ARG A 280 -14.67 22.37 -4.83
CA ARG A 280 -14.91 21.04 -5.39
C ARG A 280 -14.34 19.92 -4.52
N VAL A 281 -13.16 20.14 -3.90
CA VAL A 281 -12.62 19.20 -2.90
C VAL A 281 -13.62 19.01 -1.76
N SER A 282 -14.13 20.09 -1.17
CA SER A 282 -15.05 20.01 -0.04
C SER A 282 -16.39 19.37 -0.40
N THR A 283 -16.95 19.65 -1.58
CA THR A 283 -18.22 19.08 -2.02
C THR A 283 -18.09 17.59 -2.34
N SER A 284 -17.07 17.19 -3.09
CA SER A 284 -16.85 15.78 -3.42
C SER A 284 -16.49 14.96 -2.18
N PHE A 285 -15.69 15.52 -1.26
CA PHE A 285 -15.40 14.87 0.00
C PHE A 285 -16.63 14.75 0.90
N ALA A 286 -17.50 15.76 0.95
CA ALA A 286 -18.78 15.68 1.64
C ALA A 286 -19.68 14.57 1.06
N THR A 287 -19.67 14.38 -0.26
CA THR A 287 -20.39 13.26 -0.89
C THR A 287 -19.81 11.91 -0.50
N ILE A 288 -18.49 11.76 -0.40
CA ILE A 288 -17.84 10.54 0.10
C ILE A 288 -18.27 10.27 1.54
N VAL A 289 -18.18 11.27 2.43
CA VAL A 289 -18.56 11.12 3.85
C VAL A 289 -20.05 10.77 3.99
N GLY A 290 -20.92 11.43 3.24
CA GLY A 290 -22.34 11.07 3.19
C GLY A 290 -22.56 9.65 2.69
N GLY A 291 -21.82 9.24 1.65
CA GLY A 291 -21.83 7.89 1.10
C GLY A 291 -21.40 6.84 2.12
N VAL A 292 -20.34 7.12 2.88
CA VAL A 292 -19.87 6.28 4.00
C VAL A 292 -20.95 6.12 5.06
N GLY A 293 -21.59 7.22 5.48
CA GLY A 293 -22.68 7.18 6.46
C GLY A 293 -23.87 6.36 5.98
N VAL A 294 -24.30 6.55 4.72
CA VAL A 294 -25.38 5.76 4.11
C VAL A 294 -24.99 4.29 4.00
N ALA A 295 -23.76 3.98 3.58
CA ALA A 295 -23.30 2.60 3.45
C ALA A 295 -23.31 1.86 4.78
N ILE A 296 -22.75 2.47 5.83
CA ILE A 296 -22.74 1.90 7.18
C ILE A 296 -24.17 1.76 7.70
N GLY A 297 -25.01 2.78 7.55
CA GLY A 297 -26.39 2.77 8.02
C GLY A 297 -27.26 1.72 7.32
N VAL A 298 -27.19 1.62 6.00
CA VAL A 298 -27.93 0.61 5.22
C VAL A 298 -27.46 -0.80 5.59
N SER A 299 -26.15 -1.02 5.69
CA SER A 299 -25.60 -2.30 6.11
C SER A 299 -26.06 -2.69 7.51
N TRP A 300 -25.98 -1.77 8.46
CA TRP A 300 -26.46 -1.96 9.85
C TRP A 300 -27.94 -2.34 9.89
N ILE A 301 -28.79 -1.64 9.12
CA ILE A 301 -30.21 -1.95 9.01
C ILE A 301 -30.38 -3.37 8.47
N ILE A 302 -29.79 -3.69 7.32
CA ILE A 302 -29.92 -5.03 6.72
C ILE A 302 -29.46 -6.13 7.67
N ALA A 303 -28.35 -5.93 8.38
CA ALA A 303 -27.83 -6.87 9.37
C ALA A 303 -28.75 -7.04 10.60
N ALA A 304 -29.56 -6.03 10.92
CA ALA A 304 -30.56 -6.10 11.99
C ALA A 304 -31.78 -6.95 11.60
N TRP A 305 -32.19 -6.94 10.33
CA TRP A 305 -33.35 -7.69 9.82
C TRP A 305 -32.99 -9.07 9.28
N THR A 306 -31.72 -9.33 8.99
CA THR A 306 -31.27 -10.60 8.42
C THR A 306 -30.84 -11.57 9.54
N PRO A 307 -31.37 -12.80 9.59
CA PRO A 307 -30.88 -13.82 10.50
C PRO A 307 -29.40 -14.11 10.25
N GLN A 308 -28.58 -14.11 11.30
CA GLN A 308 -27.18 -14.52 11.19
C GLN A 308 -27.12 -16.05 11.01
N LEU A 309 -26.92 -16.48 9.77
CA LEU A 309 -26.75 -17.89 9.42
C LEU A 309 -25.35 -18.42 9.77
N ILE A 310 -24.35 -17.53 9.69
CA ILE A 310 -22.94 -17.83 9.96
C ILE A 310 -22.46 -16.85 11.02
N PRO A 311 -21.85 -17.31 12.13
CA PRO A 311 -21.22 -16.43 13.11
C PRO A 311 -20.16 -15.54 12.44
N LEU A 312 -20.17 -14.23 12.74
CA LEU A 312 -19.24 -13.28 12.12
C LEU A 312 -17.77 -13.62 12.39
N SER A 313 -17.49 -14.21 13.57
CA SER A 313 -16.16 -14.67 13.97
C SER A 313 -15.61 -15.81 13.12
N SER A 314 -16.45 -16.51 12.34
CA SER A 314 -16.06 -17.55 11.39
C SER A 314 -16.27 -17.14 9.92
N ASN A 315 -16.78 -15.94 9.67
CA ASN A 315 -17.13 -15.48 8.33
C ASN A 315 -15.89 -14.99 7.59
N THR A 316 -15.52 -15.66 6.49
CA THR A 316 -14.29 -15.35 5.76
C THR A 316 -14.32 -13.95 5.13
N GLN A 317 -15.49 -13.46 4.74
CA GLN A 317 -15.64 -12.11 4.18
C GLN A 317 -15.48 -11.01 5.24
N VAL A 318 -15.83 -11.26 6.49
CA VAL A 318 -15.57 -10.33 7.60
C VAL A 318 -14.10 -10.39 8.01
N LEU A 319 -13.58 -11.58 8.28
CA LEU A 319 -12.21 -11.78 8.77
C LEU A 319 -11.14 -11.20 7.82
N SER A 320 -11.34 -11.35 6.52
CA SER A 320 -10.44 -10.79 5.50
C SER A 320 -10.44 -9.26 5.42
N ARG A 321 -11.35 -8.57 6.11
CA ARG A 321 -11.52 -7.11 6.02
C ARG A 321 -11.28 -6.37 7.33
N ILE A 322 -11.25 -7.07 8.46
CA ILE A 322 -10.99 -6.47 9.78
C ILE A 322 -9.49 -6.39 10.12
N SER A 323 -8.65 -7.09 9.36
CA SER A 323 -7.19 -7.12 9.53
C SER A 323 -6.48 -6.55 8.31
N PRO A 324 -6.47 -5.21 8.13
CA PRO A 324 -5.82 -4.56 6.99
C PRO A 324 -4.33 -4.91 6.92
N THR A 325 -3.86 -5.19 5.71
CA THR A 325 -2.48 -5.54 5.41
C THR A 325 -1.84 -4.53 4.46
N LEU A 326 -0.51 -4.59 4.34
CA LEU A 326 0.20 -3.82 3.32
C LEU A 326 -0.18 -4.25 1.89
N ILE A 327 -0.58 -5.51 1.69
CA ILE A 327 -1.01 -6.01 0.38
C ILE A 327 -2.27 -5.25 -0.06
N ASP A 328 -3.20 -5.00 0.86
CA ASP A 328 -4.40 -4.20 0.58
C ASP A 328 -4.03 -2.77 0.15
N LEU A 329 -3.04 -2.16 0.81
CA LEU A 329 -2.51 -0.85 0.45
C LEU A 329 -1.97 -0.84 -0.99
N MET A 330 -1.18 -1.86 -1.36
CA MET A 330 -0.61 -1.98 -2.71
C MET A 330 -1.69 -2.18 -3.77
N ILE A 331 -2.72 -2.97 -3.46
CA ILE A 331 -3.90 -3.13 -4.32
C ILE A 331 -4.61 -1.78 -4.50
N ALA A 332 -4.81 -1.01 -3.43
CA ALA A 332 -5.45 0.31 -3.49
C ALA A 332 -4.62 1.32 -4.31
N VAL A 333 -3.29 1.28 -4.19
CA VAL A 333 -2.37 2.08 -5.01
C VAL A 333 -2.53 1.73 -6.50
N ALA A 334 -2.51 0.45 -6.85
CA ALA A 334 -2.68 0.00 -8.23
C ALA A 334 -4.07 0.37 -8.78
N ALA A 335 -5.12 0.17 -7.99
CA ALA A 335 -6.50 0.51 -8.36
C ALA A 335 -6.68 2.02 -8.55
N GLY A 336 -6.07 2.85 -7.70
CA GLY A 336 -6.06 4.30 -7.84
C GLY A 336 -5.34 4.77 -9.10
N ALA A 337 -4.19 4.18 -9.42
CA ALA A 337 -3.46 4.47 -10.64
C ALA A 337 -4.26 4.08 -11.89
N ALA A 338 -4.80 2.87 -11.92
CA ALA A 338 -5.62 2.37 -13.03
C ALA A 338 -6.87 3.23 -13.22
N GLY A 339 -7.54 3.60 -12.12
CA GLY A 339 -8.74 4.43 -12.17
C GLY A 339 -8.49 5.83 -12.67
N ALA A 340 -7.41 6.47 -12.22
CA ALA A 340 -7.04 7.79 -12.72
C ALA A 340 -6.60 7.74 -14.18
N TYR A 341 -5.83 6.72 -14.59
CA TYR A 341 -5.41 6.55 -15.98
C TYR A 341 -6.60 6.37 -16.91
N ALA A 342 -7.56 5.51 -16.55
CA ALA A 342 -8.76 5.31 -17.36
C ALA A 342 -9.66 6.54 -17.42
N THR A 343 -9.64 7.39 -16.39
CA THR A 343 -10.42 8.63 -16.38
C THR A 343 -9.89 9.63 -17.42
N ILE A 344 -8.59 9.62 -17.71
CA ILE A 344 -7.95 10.57 -18.64
C ILE A 344 -7.67 10.00 -20.03
N ASP A 345 -7.91 8.71 -20.27
CA ASP A 345 -7.70 8.06 -21.58
C ASP A 345 -9.01 7.48 -22.13
N LYS A 346 -9.60 8.16 -23.13
CA LYS A 346 -10.84 7.75 -23.82
C LYS A 346 -10.80 6.36 -24.45
N ARG A 347 -9.61 5.81 -24.71
CA ARG A 347 -9.46 4.49 -25.32
C ARG A 347 -9.64 3.36 -24.31
N VAL A 348 -9.58 3.67 -23.02
CA VAL A 348 -9.79 2.70 -21.95
C VAL A 348 -11.27 2.66 -21.59
N SER A 349 -11.91 1.51 -21.78
CA SER A 349 -13.32 1.33 -21.45
C SER A 349 -13.57 1.54 -19.96
N SER A 350 -14.52 2.42 -19.62
CA SER A 350 -14.99 2.65 -18.24
C SER A 350 -15.47 1.38 -17.55
N SER A 351 -15.93 0.37 -18.30
CA SER A 351 -16.39 -0.92 -17.79
C SER A 351 -15.26 -1.84 -17.31
N ILE A 352 -14.09 -1.84 -17.96
CA ILE A 352 -12.93 -2.67 -17.56
C ILE A 352 -12.34 -2.13 -16.26
N THR A 353 -12.25 -0.80 -16.16
CA THR A 353 -11.71 -0.13 -14.99
C THR A 353 -12.65 -0.24 -13.79
N GLY A 354 -13.97 -0.17 -14.01
CA GLY A 354 -14.97 -0.35 -12.95
C GLY A 354 -14.83 -1.68 -12.19
N VAL A 355 -14.42 -2.74 -12.88
CA VAL A 355 -14.14 -4.07 -12.28
C VAL A 355 -12.89 -4.05 -11.41
N ALA A 356 -11.79 -3.46 -11.88
CA ALA A 356 -10.53 -3.40 -11.15
C ALA A 356 -10.56 -2.42 -9.96
N ILE A 357 -11.34 -1.34 -10.07
CA ILE A 357 -11.46 -0.24 -9.10
C ILE A 357 -12.26 -0.63 -7.86
N ALA A 358 -13.36 -1.36 -8.06
CA ALA A 358 -14.40 -1.40 -7.05
C ALA A 358 -14.12 -2.37 -5.88
N VAL A 359 -13.03 -3.13 -5.98
CA VAL A 359 -12.64 -4.19 -5.05
C VAL A 359 -12.39 -3.66 -3.62
N ALA A 360 -12.14 -2.37 -3.45
CA ALA A 360 -11.48 -1.86 -2.25
C ALA A 360 -12.36 -1.07 -1.25
N LEU A 361 -13.60 -0.69 -1.59
CA LEU A 361 -14.31 0.38 -0.85
C LEU A 361 -15.65 -0.01 -0.22
N VAL A 362 -16.61 -0.53 -1.00
CA VAL A 362 -17.97 -0.81 -0.47
C VAL A 362 -17.97 -1.98 0.53
N PRO A 363 -17.32 -3.11 0.27
CA PRO A 363 -17.40 -4.24 1.19
C PRO A 363 -16.80 -3.99 2.57
N PRO A 364 -15.66 -3.28 2.74
CA PRO A 364 -15.22 -2.84 4.05
C PRO A 364 -16.27 -2.01 4.79
N LEU A 365 -16.94 -1.06 4.13
CA LEU A 365 -18.04 -0.28 4.73
C LEU A 365 -19.25 -1.14 5.11
N ALA A 366 -19.57 -2.15 4.30
CA ALA A 366 -20.60 -3.13 4.63
C ALA A 366 -20.22 -3.92 5.89
N VAL A 367 -18.96 -4.39 5.99
CA VAL A 367 -18.46 -5.07 7.20
C VAL A 367 -18.56 -4.17 8.43
N VAL A 368 -18.19 -2.88 8.32
CA VAL A 368 -18.37 -1.91 9.43
C VAL A 368 -19.81 -1.88 9.92
N GLY A 369 -20.79 -1.78 9.02
CA GLY A 369 -22.21 -1.78 9.42
C GLY A 369 -22.66 -3.09 10.08
N VAL A 370 -22.21 -4.24 9.56
CA VAL A 370 -22.53 -5.57 10.09
C VAL A 370 -21.93 -5.77 11.49
N THR A 371 -20.66 -5.43 11.70
CA THR A 371 -19.96 -5.63 12.98
C THR A 371 -20.39 -4.62 14.04
N LEU A 372 -20.74 -3.38 13.65
CA LEU A 372 -21.39 -2.43 14.56
C LEU A 372 -22.75 -2.94 15.06
N LYS A 373 -23.52 -3.62 14.20
CA LYS A 373 -24.78 -4.26 14.62
C LYS A 373 -24.54 -5.41 15.59
N ASP A 374 -23.42 -6.12 15.45
CA ASP A 374 -23.05 -7.26 16.30
C ASP A 374 -22.49 -6.84 17.67
N GLY A 375 -22.09 -5.57 17.83
CA GLY A 375 -21.47 -5.03 19.03
C GLY A 375 -19.93 -5.08 19.03
N SER A 376 -19.33 -5.69 18.01
CA SER A 376 -17.88 -5.82 17.83
C SER A 376 -17.26 -4.53 17.30
N SER A 377 -17.06 -3.57 18.19
CA SER A 377 -16.50 -2.25 17.86
C SER A 377 -15.05 -2.31 17.37
N SER A 378 -14.27 -3.30 17.82
CA SER A 378 -12.91 -3.56 17.33
C SER A 378 -12.90 -3.90 15.84
N ASP A 379 -13.78 -4.81 15.44
CA ASP A 379 -13.87 -5.33 14.09
C ASP A 379 -14.39 -4.25 13.13
N ALA A 380 -15.36 -3.46 13.59
CA ALA A 380 -15.81 -2.26 12.90
C ALA A 380 -14.66 -1.27 12.66
N LEU A 381 -13.81 -1.03 13.66
CA LEU A 381 -12.67 -0.13 13.53
C LEU A 381 -11.62 -0.68 12.55
N GLY A 382 -11.34 -1.98 12.58
CA GLY A 382 -10.43 -2.65 11.64
C GLY A 382 -10.90 -2.52 10.18
N ALA A 383 -12.17 -2.80 9.91
CA ALA A 383 -12.75 -2.66 8.58
C ALA A 383 -12.83 -1.20 8.11
N PHE A 384 -13.11 -0.26 9.03
CA PHE A 384 -13.09 1.16 8.72
C PHE A 384 -11.67 1.66 8.41
N LEU A 385 -10.66 1.15 9.11
CA LEU A 385 -9.26 1.47 8.85
C LEU A 385 -8.81 0.97 7.47
N LEU A 386 -9.22 -0.24 7.08
CA LEU A 386 -9.03 -0.75 5.71
C LEU A 386 -9.65 0.18 4.66
N PHE A 387 -10.90 0.61 4.87
CA PHE A 387 -11.55 1.58 3.98
C PHE A 387 -10.78 2.91 3.91
N ALA A 388 -10.42 3.49 5.05
CA ALA A 388 -9.80 4.81 5.13
C ALA A 388 -8.41 4.84 4.46
N THR A 389 -7.63 3.78 4.66
CA THR A 389 -6.29 3.62 4.08
C THR A 389 -6.36 3.42 2.57
N ASN A 390 -7.32 2.64 2.09
CA ASN A 390 -7.59 2.47 0.66
C ASN A 390 -8.04 3.80 0.02
N LEU A 391 -8.99 4.49 0.64
CA LEU A 391 -9.52 5.77 0.16
C LEU A 391 -8.39 6.78 -0.08
N VAL A 392 -7.50 6.97 0.90
CA VAL A 392 -6.44 7.96 0.76
C VAL A 392 -5.33 7.52 -0.16
N SER A 393 -4.98 6.24 -0.19
CA SER A 393 -4.02 5.73 -1.17
C SER A 393 -4.50 5.99 -2.60
N ILE A 394 -5.78 5.74 -2.86
CA ILE A 394 -6.40 6.04 -4.14
C ILE A 394 -6.32 7.55 -4.43
N ILE A 395 -6.71 8.42 -3.48
CA ILE A 395 -6.66 9.88 -3.70
C ILE A 395 -5.24 10.36 -4.02
N LEU A 396 -4.24 9.89 -3.28
CA LEU A 396 -2.85 10.28 -3.46
C LEU A 396 -2.33 9.86 -4.83
N VAL A 397 -2.51 8.58 -5.18
CA VAL A 397 -2.00 8.03 -6.43
C VAL A 397 -2.75 8.59 -7.62
N ALA A 398 -4.07 8.74 -7.53
CA ALA A 398 -4.87 9.38 -8.57
C ALA A 398 -4.44 10.83 -8.80
N SER A 399 -4.14 11.58 -7.72
CA SER A 399 -3.61 12.94 -7.83
C SER A 399 -2.28 12.98 -8.58
N VAL A 400 -1.38 12.03 -8.32
CA VAL A 400 -0.12 11.90 -9.06
C VAL A 400 -0.39 11.60 -10.53
N VAL A 401 -1.25 10.63 -10.83
CA VAL A 401 -1.57 10.26 -12.22
C VAL A 401 -2.26 11.40 -12.98
N PHE A 402 -3.14 12.17 -12.35
CA PHE A 402 -3.76 13.34 -12.98
C PHE A 402 -2.78 14.49 -13.23
N LEU A 403 -1.86 14.72 -12.30
CA LEU A 403 -0.79 15.70 -12.48
C LEU A 403 0.12 15.29 -13.65
N VAL A 404 0.53 14.02 -13.66
CA VAL A 404 1.38 13.44 -14.70
C VAL A 404 0.65 13.36 -16.04
N GLY A 405 -0.65 13.10 -15.99
CA GLY A 405 -1.50 12.98 -17.16
C GLY A 405 -1.79 14.29 -17.89
N GLY A 406 -1.49 15.45 -17.30
CA GLY A 406 -1.79 16.75 -17.92
C GLY A 406 -3.20 17.28 -17.62
N LEU A 407 -3.91 16.69 -16.65
CA LEU A 407 -5.23 17.17 -16.21
C LEU A 407 -5.13 18.53 -15.50
N ALA A 408 -3.96 18.86 -14.95
CA ALA A 408 -3.69 20.16 -14.35
C ALA A 408 -2.60 20.92 -15.10
N PRO A 409 -2.83 22.20 -15.46
CA PRO A 409 -1.83 23.02 -16.13
C PRO A 409 -0.67 23.36 -15.17
N ILE A 410 0.48 22.71 -15.38
CA ILE A 410 1.70 22.90 -14.58
C ILE A 410 2.23 24.34 -14.69
N GLU A 411 2.00 25.00 -15.83
CA GLU A 411 2.49 26.34 -16.13
C GLU A 411 1.73 27.45 -15.38
N SER A 412 0.40 27.39 -15.33
CA SER A 412 -0.42 28.35 -14.55
C SER A 412 -0.25 28.19 -13.04
N MET A 413 0.17 27.01 -12.59
CA MET A 413 0.50 26.72 -11.19
C MET A 413 1.84 27.31 -10.74
N ARG A 414 2.78 27.52 -11.67
CA ARG A 414 4.13 28.05 -11.37
C ARG A 414 4.08 29.54 -11.04
N GLU A 415 3.14 30.28 -11.62
CA GLU A 415 2.91 31.71 -11.33
C GLU A 415 2.34 31.94 -9.92
N ASN A 416 1.70 30.93 -9.31
CA ASN A 416 1.10 31.04 -7.97
C ASN A 416 1.64 29.97 -7.01
N SER A 417 2.95 30.07 -6.73
CA SER A 417 3.71 29.16 -5.85
C SER A 417 3.09 28.94 -4.45
N ALA A 418 2.30 29.91 -3.96
CA ALA A 418 1.57 29.81 -2.69
C ALA A 418 0.37 28.85 -2.76
N LYS A 419 -0.36 28.86 -3.88
CA LYS A 419 -1.53 27.99 -4.10
C LYS A 419 -1.10 26.53 -4.25
N MET A 420 -0.06 26.29 -5.04
CA MET A 420 0.55 24.97 -5.22
C MET A 420 1.06 24.36 -3.90
N ARG A 421 1.70 25.17 -3.04
CA ARG A 421 2.20 24.70 -1.74
C ARG A 421 1.10 24.38 -0.74
N THR A 422 0.00 25.11 -0.74
CA THR A 422 -1.16 24.79 0.11
C THR A 422 -1.83 23.50 -0.33
N ILE A 423 -1.90 23.25 -1.64
CA ILE A 423 -2.42 22.01 -2.20
C ILE A 423 -1.53 20.82 -1.80
N ILE A 424 -0.23 20.90 -2.12
CA ILE A 424 0.75 19.86 -1.76
C ILE A 424 0.80 19.66 -0.24
N GLY A 425 0.75 20.74 0.54
CA GLY A 425 0.74 20.70 2.00
C GLY A 425 -0.49 19.99 2.57
N THR A 426 -1.68 20.24 2.01
CA THR A 426 -2.93 19.56 2.41
C THR A 426 -2.90 18.08 2.06
N VAL A 427 -2.38 17.73 0.88
CA VAL A 427 -2.20 16.34 0.41
C VAL A 427 -1.23 15.57 1.32
N LEU A 428 -0.07 16.16 1.61
CA LEU A 428 0.94 15.56 2.49
C LEU A 428 0.45 15.46 3.95
N LEU A 429 -0.31 16.43 4.43
CA LEU A 429 -0.92 16.39 5.76
C LEU A 429 -1.98 15.28 5.85
N GLY A 430 -2.82 15.13 4.82
CA GLY A 430 -3.80 14.04 4.72
C GLY A 430 -3.14 12.66 4.68
N ALA A 431 -2.05 12.51 3.93
CA ALA A 431 -1.23 11.29 3.92
C ALA A 431 -0.67 10.99 5.32
N LEU A 432 -0.15 12.00 6.02
CA LEU A 432 0.44 11.85 7.36
C LEU A 432 -0.61 11.42 8.40
N ILE A 433 -1.83 11.97 8.34
CA ILE A 433 -2.93 11.61 9.24
C ILE A 433 -3.32 10.12 9.12
N ILE A 434 -2.94 9.45 8.04
CA ILE A 434 -3.36 8.06 7.75
C ILE A 434 -2.22 7.07 7.87
N ILE A 435 -1.04 7.43 7.38
CA ILE A 435 0.16 6.59 7.52
C ILE A 435 0.48 6.37 9.00
N VAL A 436 0.28 7.39 9.84
CA VAL A 436 0.63 7.33 11.27
C VAL A 436 -0.26 6.34 12.03
N PRO A 437 -1.61 6.43 12.01
CA PRO A 437 -2.47 5.43 12.67
C PRO A 437 -2.30 4.03 12.08
N LEU A 438 -2.14 3.89 10.76
CA LEU A 438 -1.92 2.60 10.10
C LEU A 438 -0.65 1.91 10.61
N ALA A 439 0.43 2.67 10.77
CA ALA A 439 1.67 2.15 11.32
C ALA A 439 1.53 1.68 12.78
N PHE A 440 0.79 2.42 13.61
CA PHE A 440 0.57 2.05 15.01
C PHE A 440 -0.45 0.92 15.20
N THR A 441 -1.46 0.81 14.34
CA THR A 441 -2.44 -0.30 14.38
C THR A 441 -1.87 -1.59 13.79
N SER A 442 -0.89 -1.50 12.90
CA SER A 442 -0.19 -2.66 12.32
C SER A 442 0.53 -3.52 13.37
N GLU A 443 1.06 -2.93 14.45
CA GLU A 443 1.74 -3.67 15.53
C GLU A 443 0.75 -4.58 16.30
N GLY A 444 -0.44 -4.08 16.59
CA GLY A 444 -1.47 -4.87 17.29
C GLY A 444 -2.06 -5.98 16.42
N ILE A 445 -2.25 -5.71 15.13
CA ILE A 445 -2.98 -6.60 14.20
C ILE A 445 -2.10 -7.71 13.62
N ILE A 446 -0.83 -7.42 13.27
CA ILE A 446 0.07 -8.45 12.72
C ILE A 446 0.48 -9.45 13.80
N VAL A 447 0.77 -8.97 15.02
CA VAL A 447 1.15 -9.84 16.14
C VAL A 447 -0.03 -10.71 16.57
N SER A 448 -1.24 -10.13 16.67
CA SER A 448 -2.44 -10.92 16.99
C SER A 448 -2.81 -11.91 15.88
N ALA A 449 -2.72 -11.54 14.59
CA ALA A 449 -3.00 -12.47 13.48
C ALA A 449 -1.95 -13.60 13.36
N ALA A 450 -0.67 -13.30 13.57
CA ALA A 450 0.39 -14.32 13.57
C ALA A 450 0.26 -15.26 14.78
N ARG A 451 -0.09 -14.73 15.96
CA ARG A 451 -0.41 -15.52 17.15
C ARG A 451 -1.64 -16.39 16.93
N GLN A 452 -2.72 -15.83 16.38
CA GLN A 452 -3.94 -16.53 16.04
C GLN A 452 -3.69 -17.69 15.04
N SER A 453 -2.93 -17.45 13.97
CA SER A 453 -2.56 -18.48 12.99
C SER A 453 -1.68 -19.57 13.61
N THR A 454 -0.73 -19.18 14.46
CA THR A 454 0.17 -20.11 15.15
C THR A 454 -0.57 -20.95 16.17
N ALA A 455 -1.45 -20.33 16.97
CA ALA A 455 -2.32 -21.04 17.89
C ALA A 455 -3.22 -22.03 17.13
N GLN A 456 -3.85 -21.60 16.04
CA GLN A 456 -4.69 -22.48 15.24
C GLN A 456 -3.92 -23.66 14.61
N ARG A 457 -2.67 -23.46 14.17
CA ARG A 457 -1.81 -24.53 13.65
C ARG A 457 -1.41 -25.50 14.75
N LEU A 458 -0.90 -25.00 15.88
CA LEU A 458 -0.49 -25.83 17.02
C LEU A 458 -1.68 -26.60 17.62
N THR A 459 -2.84 -25.98 17.74
CA THR A 459 -4.07 -26.67 18.17
C THR A 459 -4.46 -27.79 17.20
N ARG A 460 -4.31 -27.59 15.89
CA ARG A 460 -4.56 -28.65 14.87
C ARG A 460 -3.51 -29.76 14.90
N GLU A 461 -2.25 -29.45 15.18
CA GLU A 461 -1.18 -30.45 15.31
C GLU A 461 -1.34 -31.27 16.59
N TRP A 462 -1.75 -30.62 17.68
CA TRP A 462 -2.10 -31.24 18.95
C TRP A 462 -3.30 -32.20 18.82
N LEU A 463 -4.31 -31.82 18.04
CA LEU A 463 -5.38 -32.71 17.57
C LEU A 463 -4.88 -33.59 16.42
N LYS A 464 -4.08 -34.60 16.77
CA LYS A 464 -3.53 -35.59 15.82
C LYS A 464 -4.60 -36.09 14.81
N PRO A 465 -4.24 -36.38 13.55
CA PRO A 465 -5.17 -36.79 12.50
C PRO A 465 -5.92 -38.13 12.73
N GLU A 466 -5.67 -38.84 13.84
CA GLU A 466 -6.26 -40.13 14.16
C GLU A 466 -7.57 -40.02 14.96
N THR A 467 -7.93 -38.83 15.47
CA THR A 467 -9.18 -38.59 16.20
C THR A 467 -10.28 -38.06 15.28
N GLU A 468 -11.52 -38.55 15.43
CA GLU A 468 -12.73 -37.97 14.80
C GLU A 468 -13.12 -36.63 15.46
N MET A 469 -12.15 -35.74 15.64
CA MET A 469 -12.30 -34.45 16.30
C MET A 469 -11.95 -33.31 15.36
N THR A 470 -12.73 -32.25 15.43
CA THR A 470 -12.56 -31.03 14.63
C THR A 470 -12.33 -29.85 15.54
N VAL A 471 -11.31 -29.05 15.21
CA VAL A 471 -11.14 -27.71 15.78
C VAL A 471 -12.19 -26.81 15.16
N ASN A 472 -13.17 -26.39 15.97
CA ASN A 472 -14.23 -25.51 15.51
C ASN A 472 -13.80 -24.05 15.57
N ARG A 473 -13.11 -23.67 16.65
CA ARG A 473 -12.65 -22.30 16.88
C ARG A 473 -11.40 -22.29 17.74
N VAL A 474 -10.48 -21.39 17.44
CA VAL A 474 -9.41 -20.97 18.35
C VAL A 474 -9.54 -19.46 18.43
N THR A 475 -9.42 -18.88 19.61
CA THR A 475 -9.44 -17.43 19.82
C THR A 475 -8.29 -17.07 20.74
N VAL A 476 -7.42 -16.16 20.31
CA VAL A 476 -6.31 -15.64 21.12
C VAL A 476 -6.66 -14.21 21.56
N ASP A 477 -6.74 -13.99 22.86
CA ASP A 477 -6.93 -12.67 23.47
C ASP A 477 -5.81 -12.42 24.50
N GLY A 478 -4.78 -11.68 24.07
CA GLY A 478 -3.58 -11.47 24.88
C GLY A 478 -2.86 -12.80 25.17
N SER A 479 -2.84 -13.18 26.46
CA SER A 479 -2.29 -14.45 26.97
C SER A 479 -3.34 -15.56 27.08
N ASP A 480 -4.63 -15.26 26.86
CA ASP A 480 -5.70 -16.22 27.03
C ASP A 480 -6.07 -16.84 25.67
N ILE A 481 -6.03 -18.17 25.59
CA ILE A 481 -6.26 -18.93 24.38
C ILE A 481 -7.47 -19.84 24.60
N ALA A 482 -8.60 -19.49 23.97
CA ALA A 482 -9.82 -20.27 24.03
C ALA A 482 -9.93 -21.19 22.80
N VAL A 483 -10.09 -22.48 23.03
CA VAL A 483 -10.19 -23.51 21.99
C VAL A 483 -11.55 -24.20 22.11
N VAL A 484 -12.29 -24.26 21.01
CA VAL A 484 -13.56 -24.97 20.90
C VAL A 484 -13.41 -26.17 19.98
N ILE A 485 -13.70 -27.36 20.51
CA ILE A 485 -13.50 -28.65 19.83
C ILE A 485 -14.82 -29.42 19.85
N SER A 486 -15.12 -30.12 18.77
CA SER A 486 -16.18 -31.13 18.77
C SER A 486 -15.71 -32.44 18.16
N GLY A 487 -16.22 -33.58 18.63
CA GLY A 487 -15.90 -34.88 18.04
C GLY A 487 -16.12 -36.06 18.95
N LYS A 488 -15.65 -37.23 18.51
CA LYS A 488 -15.61 -38.46 19.31
C LYS A 488 -14.18 -38.76 19.77
N GLY A 489 -14.04 -39.13 21.04
CA GLY A 489 -12.80 -39.66 21.62
C GLY A 489 -12.39 -39.00 22.94
N THR A 490 -11.16 -39.25 23.35
CA THR A 490 -10.53 -38.68 24.55
C THR A 490 -9.59 -37.53 24.16
N LEU A 491 -9.75 -36.38 24.81
CA LEU A 491 -8.87 -35.23 24.62
C LEU A 491 -7.42 -35.57 24.98
N PRO A 492 -6.43 -35.14 24.19
CA PRO A 492 -5.04 -35.13 24.62
C PRO A 492 -4.85 -34.21 25.85
N SER A 493 -3.69 -34.28 26.51
CA SER A 493 -3.42 -33.40 27.65
C SER A 493 -3.36 -31.93 27.21
N ILE A 494 -4.09 -31.06 27.91
CA ILE A 494 -4.12 -29.62 27.67
C ILE A 494 -2.74 -29.00 27.99
N GLU A 495 -2.03 -29.54 28.99
CA GLU A 495 -0.69 -29.08 29.39
C GLU A 495 0.33 -29.16 28.24
N THR A 496 0.15 -30.11 27.31
CA THR A 496 1.03 -30.23 26.14
C THR A 496 0.79 -29.10 25.15
N LEU A 497 -0.48 -28.72 24.93
CA LEU A 497 -0.83 -27.59 24.07
C LEU A 497 -0.40 -26.26 24.68
N GLU A 498 -0.59 -26.10 25.99
CA GLU A 498 -0.12 -24.94 26.76
C GLU A 498 1.40 -24.77 26.64
N SER A 499 2.16 -25.83 26.92
CA SER A 499 3.63 -25.78 26.82
C SER A 499 4.14 -25.47 25.41
N ASP A 500 3.51 -26.04 24.37
CA ASP A 500 3.85 -25.74 22.97
C ASP A 500 3.59 -24.26 22.64
N LEU A 501 2.46 -23.70 23.09
CA LEU A 501 2.09 -22.30 22.89
C LEU A 501 3.00 -21.35 23.68
N GLU A 502 3.32 -21.66 24.94
CA GLU A 502 4.27 -20.90 25.77
C GLU A 502 5.66 -20.86 25.13
N SER A 503 6.14 -22.01 24.64
CA SER A 503 7.44 -22.11 23.99
C SER A 503 7.51 -21.26 22.72
N GLN A 504 6.41 -21.18 21.98
CA GLN A 504 6.34 -20.48 20.70
C GLN A 504 6.12 -18.98 20.86
N PHE A 505 5.37 -18.56 21.88
CA PHE A 505 5.08 -17.14 22.17
C PHE A 505 6.08 -16.50 23.15
N ASN A 506 6.90 -17.32 23.83
CA ASN A 506 7.90 -16.90 24.81
C ASN A 506 7.27 -16.05 25.94
N GLU A 507 6.08 -16.44 26.38
CA GLU A 507 5.29 -15.87 27.48
C GLU A 507 4.40 -16.95 28.10
N GLU A 508 3.97 -16.76 29.35
CA GLU A 508 2.96 -17.62 29.97
C GLU A 508 1.60 -17.39 29.32
N VAL A 509 0.89 -18.46 28.97
CA VAL A 509 -0.44 -18.41 28.34
C VAL A 509 -1.42 -19.31 29.07
N THR A 510 -2.67 -18.84 29.21
CA THR A 510 -3.75 -19.64 29.80
C THR A 510 -4.56 -20.30 28.69
N VAL A 511 -4.58 -21.63 28.63
CA VAL A 511 -5.38 -22.35 27.63
C VAL A 511 -6.69 -22.85 28.22
N THR A 512 -7.82 -22.42 27.65
CA THR A 512 -9.16 -22.91 27.99
C THR A 512 -9.72 -23.75 26.85
N VAL A 513 -10.12 -24.99 27.13
CA VAL A 513 -10.67 -25.90 26.12
C VAL A 513 -12.14 -26.20 26.42
N GLU A 514 -13.02 -25.79 25.50
CA GLU A 514 -14.42 -26.20 25.47
C GLU A 514 -14.60 -27.40 24.54
N TYR A 515 -15.03 -28.52 25.08
CA TYR A 515 -15.22 -29.77 24.33
C TYR A 515 -16.69 -30.17 24.26
N PHE A 516 -17.18 -30.34 23.03
CA PHE A 516 -18.53 -30.80 22.72
C PHE A 516 -18.47 -32.24 22.15
N PRO A 517 -18.73 -33.28 22.94
CA PRO A 517 -18.77 -34.65 22.44
C PRO A 517 -19.91 -34.79 21.42
N SER A 518 -19.64 -35.42 20.27
CA SER A 518 -20.65 -35.65 19.22
C SER A 518 -20.98 -37.13 19.08
N GLU A 519 -22.24 -37.44 18.78
CA GLU A 519 -22.68 -38.79 18.49
C GLU A 519 -23.31 -38.86 17.09
N ILE A 520 -22.66 -39.59 16.18
CA ILE A 520 -23.19 -39.86 14.85
C ILE A 520 -24.13 -41.05 14.96
N LEU A 521 -25.43 -40.82 14.77
CA LEU A 521 -26.46 -41.86 14.67
C LEU A 521 -26.74 -42.14 13.20
N THR A 522 -26.61 -43.40 12.78
CA THR A 522 -26.97 -43.86 11.42
C THR A 522 -28.34 -44.54 11.46
N SER A 523 -29.10 -44.52 10.37
CA SER A 523 -30.44 -45.13 10.33
C SER A 523 -30.44 -46.63 10.68
N ASP A 524 -29.30 -47.29 10.47
CA ASP A 524 -29.11 -48.72 10.73
C ASP A 524 -28.84 -49.04 12.22
N SER A 525 -28.78 -48.02 13.08
CA SER A 525 -28.49 -48.13 14.52
C SER A 525 -29.70 -47.84 15.44
N GLN A 526 -30.93 -47.81 14.89
CA GLN A 526 -32.18 -47.74 15.67
C GLN A 526 -32.88 -49.09 15.76
#